data_AF-A0A2V8ZH81-F1
#
_entry.id   AF-A0A2V8ZH81-F1
#
_cell.length_a   1.000
_cell.length_b   1.000
_cell.length_c   1.000
_cell.angle_alpha   90.00
_cell.angle_beta   90.00
_cell.angle_gamma   90.00
#
_symmetry.space_group_name_H-M   'P 1'
#
loop_
_entity.id
_entity.type
_entity.pdbx_description
1 polymer ?
#
loop_
_entity_poly.entity_id
_entity_poly.type
_entity_poly.pdbx_seq_one_letter_code
_entity_poly.pdbx_strand_id
1 'polypeptide(L)' 'MLSGNAADQITEFARTKGFDLIIMPTHAGVFRRTLLGSTTAKVLNGADCPVLTTQHAETISPRDSNIANGFARSA' A
#
# COMPACT_ATOMS: atom_id res chain seq x y z
N MET A 1 2.28 -10.57 20.21
CA MET A 1 1.19 -10.51 19.22
C MET A 1 0.46 -9.20 19.42
N LEU A 2 0.30 -8.39 18.37
CA LEU A 2 -0.52 -7.18 18.45
C LEU A 2 -1.99 -7.65 18.42
N SER A 3 -2.58 -7.85 19.60
CA SER A 3 -4.01 -8.18 19.73
C SER A 3 -4.80 -6.88 19.77
N GLY A 4 -5.66 -6.64 18.77
CA GLY A 4 -6.51 -5.46 18.65
C GLY A 4 -7.17 -5.39 17.28
N ASN A 5 -8.17 -4.51 17.12
CA ASN A 5 -8.77 -4.23 15.82
C ASN A 5 -7.71 -3.55 14.93
N ALA A 6 -7.17 -4.30 13.96
CA ALA A 6 -6.04 -3.87 13.12
C ALA A 6 -6.26 -2.50 12.49
N ALA A 7 -7.50 -2.15 12.14
CA ALA A 7 -7.83 -0.85 11.58
C ALA A 7 -7.51 0.30 12.54
N ASP A 8 -7.85 0.16 13.81
CA ASP A 8 -7.65 1.21 14.83
C ASP A 8 -6.15 1.44 15.06
N GLN A 9 -5.36 0.37 15.04
CA GLN A 9 -3.91 0.46 15.20
C GLN A 9 -3.23 1.10 13.98
N ILE A 10 -3.69 0.78 12.77
CA ILE A 10 -3.17 1.38 11.54
C ILE A 10 -3.44 2.89 11.53
N THR A 11 -4.67 3.31 11.86
CA THR A 11 -5.05 4.73 11.84
C THR A 11 -4.39 5.52 12.97
N GLU A 12 -4.30 4.97 14.19
CA GLU A 12 -3.54 5.60 15.29
C GLU A 12 -2.08 5.81 14.89
N PHE A 13 -1.45 4.77 14.34
CA PHE A 13 -0.04 4.83 13.99
C PHE A 13 0.21 5.84 12.87
N ALA A 14 -0.67 5.89 11.87
CA ALA A 14 -0.62 6.87 10.80
C ALA A 14 -0.73 8.31 11.31
N ARG A 15 -1.69 8.58 12.20
CA ARG A 15 -1.85 9.88 12.83
C ARG A 15 -0.65 10.25 13.69
N THR A 16 -0.26 9.37 14.62
CA THR A 16 0.81 9.64 15.59
C THR A 16 2.18 9.79 14.94
N LYS A 17 2.40 9.18 13.78
CA LYS A 17 3.63 9.35 13.00
C LYS A 17 3.55 10.41 11.90
N GLY A 18 2.39 10.99 11.66
CA GLY A 18 2.19 12.01 10.62
C GLY A 18 2.43 11.46 9.21
N PHE A 19 1.92 10.27 8.90
CA PHE A 19 1.99 9.73 7.53
C PHE A 19 0.93 10.38 6.64
N ASP A 20 1.34 10.83 5.45
CA ASP A 20 0.45 11.49 4.48
C ASP A 20 -0.32 10.50 3.57
N LEU A 21 -0.02 9.20 3.63
CA LEU A 21 -0.64 8.18 2.80
C LEU A 21 -0.55 6.79 3.44
N ILE A 22 -1.65 6.06 3.41
CA ILE A 22 -1.70 4.63 3.73
C ILE A 22 -1.91 3.84 2.43
N ILE A 23 -1.10 2.82 2.19
CA ILE A 23 -1.26 1.91 1.04
C ILE A 23 -1.71 0.54 1.55
N MET A 24 -2.89 0.10 1.14
CA MET A 24 -3.44 -1.21 1.47
C MET A 24 -3.67 -2.02 0.19
N PRO A 25 -2.65 -2.74 -0.31
CA PRO A 25 -2.83 -3.61 -1.46
C PRO A 25 -3.80 -4.75 -1.09
N THR A 26 -4.71 -5.07 -2.00
CA THR A 26 -5.64 -6.18 -1.80
C THR A 26 -5.17 -7.38 -2.62
N HIS A 27 -4.74 -8.46 -1.94
CA HIS A 27 -4.49 -9.73 -2.62
C HIS A 27 -5.85 -10.36 -2.98
N ALA A 28 -6.19 -10.37 -4.28
CA ALA A 28 -7.36 -11.04 -4.82
C ALA A 28 -7.20 -12.58 -4.86
N GLY A 29 -6.74 -13.19 -3.77
CA GLY A 29 -6.56 -14.63 -3.63
C GLY A 29 -7.84 -15.33 -3.13
N VAL A 30 -8.33 -16.29 -3.92
CA VAL A 30 -9.50 -17.19 -3.71
C VAL A 30 -10.89 -16.53 -3.60
N PHE A 31 -11.00 -15.30 -3.09
CA PHE A 31 -12.25 -14.53 -3.12
C PHE A 31 -12.47 -13.92 -4.50
N ARG A 32 -12.90 -14.78 -5.42
CA ARG A 32 -13.42 -14.39 -6.72
C ARG A 32 -14.58 -13.41 -6.49
N ARG A 33 -14.33 -12.15 -6.87
CA ARG A 33 -15.30 -11.04 -6.99
C ARG A 33 -15.49 -10.19 -5.71
N THR A 34 -14.63 -9.17 -5.61
CA THR A 34 -15.02 -7.79 -5.24
C THR A 34 -15.73 -7.58 -3.90
N LEU A 35 -15.08 -7.90 -2.78
CA LEU A 35 -15.44 -7.28 -1.50
C LEU A 35 -14.18 -6.68 -0.87
N LEU A 36 -14.27 -5.39 -0.53
CA LEU A 36 -13.27 -4.67 0.25
C LEU A 36 -13.12 -5.40 1.60
N GLY A 37 -11.89 -5.81 1.95
CA GLY A 37 -11.64 -6.55 3.20
C GLY A 37 -12.14 -5.74 4.41
N SER A 38 -12.65 -6.44 5.43
CA SER A 38 -13.24 -5.79 6.63
C SER A 38 -12.27 -4.82 7.33
N THR A 39 -10.97 -5.14 7.33
CA THR A 39 -9.93 -4.23 7.82
C THR A 39 -9.77 -3.00 6.92
N THR A 40 -9.65 -3.20 5.60
CA THR A 40 -9.48 -2.10 4.64
C THR A 40 -10.67 -1.14 4.67
N ALA A 41 -11.90 -1.66 4.78
CA ALA A 41 -13.11 -0.85 4.89
C ALA A 41 -13.09 0.03 6.15
N LYS A 42 -12.68 -0.52 7.29
CA LYS A 42 -12.55 0.25 8.54
C LYS A 42 -11.45 1.30 8.47
N VAL A 43 -10.29 1.00 7.87
CA VAL A 43 -9.21 1.97 7.69
C VAL A 43 -9.65 3.12 6.77
N LEU A 44 -10.31 2.82 5.65
CA LEU A 44 -10.87 3.83 4.75
C LEU A 44 -11.86 4.77 5.46
N ASN A 45 -12.58 4.28 6.47
CA ASN A 45 -13.51 5.09 7.24
C ASN A 45 -12.86 5.92 8.36
N GLY A 46 -11.75 5.45 8.92
CA GLY A 46 -11.13 6.03 10.13
C GLY A 46 -9.77 6.70 9.93
N ALA A 47 -9.24 6.74 8.71
CA ALA A 47 -7.96 7.38 8.43
C ALA A 47 -8.10 8.90 8.27
N ASP A 48 -7.19 9.64 8.89
CA ASP A 48 -7.10 11.11 8.74
C ASP A 48 -6.37 11.52 7.45
N CYS A 49 -5.74 10.56 6.75
CA CYS A 49 -5.01 10.76 5.50
C CYS A 49 -5.55 9.86 4.38
N PRO A 50 -5.24 10.18 3.11
CA PRO A 50 -5.62 9.35 1.97
C PRO A 50 -5.22 7.87 2.13
N VAL A 51 -6.09 6.98 1.66
CA VAL A 51 -5.85 5.54 1.64
C VAL A 51 -5.92 5.04 0.20
N LEU A 52 -4.80 4.53 -0.31
CA LEU A 52 -4.70 3.92 -1.62
C LEU A 52 -4.95 2.41 -1.52
N THR A 53 -5.96 1.94 -2.23
CA THR A 53 -6.21 0.50 -2.41
C THR A 53 -5.93 0.10 -3.84
N THR A 54 -5.29 -1.06 -4.04
CA THR A 54 -4.97 -1.57 -5.37
C THR A 54 -5.50 -3.01 -5.51
N GLN A 55 -6.20 -3.28 -6.61
CA GLN A 55 -6.75 -4.62 -6.93
C GLN A 55 -5.93 -5.37 -7.98
N HIS A 56 -4.94 -4.70 -8.57
CA HIS A 56 -4.03 -5.27 -9.56
C HIS A 56 -2.72 -4.48 -9.55
N ALA A 57 -2.05 -4.42 -8.41
CA ALA A 57 -0.69 -3.90 -8.38
C ALA A 57 0.19 -4.94 -9.08
N GLU A 58 0.47 -4.72 -10.36
CA GLU A 58 1.66 -5.32 -10.97
C GLU A 58 2.84 -4.85 -10.14
N THR A 59 3.60 -5.81 -9.61
CA THR A 59 4.86 -5.47 -8.96
C THR A 59 5.75 -4.93 -10.07
N ILE A 60 5.93 -3.61 -10.08
CA ILE A 60 6.92 -2.98 -10.95
C ILE A 60 8.26 -3.52 -10.49
N SER A 61 8.84 -4.45 -11.27
CA SER A 61 10.22 -4.87 -11.06
C SER A 61 11.07 -3.60 -11.02
N PRO A 62 11.97 -3.42 -10.03
CA PRO A 62 12.88 -2.29 -10.03
C PRO A 62 13.48 -2.16 -11.42
N ARG A 63 13.31 -0.98 -12.06
CA ARG A 63 13.94 -0.72 -13.36
C ARG A 63 15.41 -1.08 -13.22
N ASP A 64 15.92 -1.96 -14.08
CA ASP A 64 17.32 -2.37 -14.07
C ASP A 64 18.21 -1.14 -13.94
N SER A 65 18.97 -1.08 -12.85
CA SER A 65 19.87 0.03 -12.51
C SER A 65 21.01 0.22 -13.53
N ASN A 66 21.11 -0.64 -14.54
CA ASN A 66 22.09 -0.57 -15.62
C ASN A 66 21.85 0.54 -16.65
N ILE A 67 20.74 1.27 -16.60
CA ILE A 67 20.52 2.42 -17.51
C ILE A 67 21.49 3.59 -17.21
N ALA A 68 22.10 3.65 -16.02
CA ALA A 68 23.11 4.66 -15.70
C ALA A 68 24.43 4.54 -16.51
N ASN A 69 24.72 3.37 -17.10
CA ASN A 69 26.00 3.13 -17.79
C ASN A 69 25.96 3.39 -19.31
N GLY A 70 24.79 3.70 -19.88
CA GLY A 70 24.61 3.87 -21.33
C GLY A 70 24.90 5.27 -21.87
N PHE A 71 24.92 6.30 -21.02
CA PHE A 71 25.12 7.70 -21.43
C PHE A 71 26.60 8.14 -21.45
N ALA A 72 27.53 7.32 -20.96
CA ALA A 72 28.93 7.70 -20.75
C ALA A 72 29.92 7.17 -21.82
N ARG A 73 29.47 6.65 -22.97
CA ARG A 73 30.35 6.03 -23.99
C ARG A 73 30.29 6.65 -25.40
N SER A 74 29.77 7.87 -25.53
CA SER A 74 29.89 8.65 -26.78
C SER A 74 30.51 10.02 -26.49
N ALA A 75 31.82 10.04 -26.36
CA ALA A 75 32.67 11.23 -26.48
C ALA A 75 33.98 10.82 -27.16
#